data_AF-A0A524J7B1-F1
#
_entry.id   AF-A0A524J7B1-F1
#
_cell.length_a   1.000
_cell.length_b   1.000
_cell.length_c   1.000
_cell.angle_alpha   90.00
_cell.angle_beta   90.00
_cell.angle_gamma   90.00
#
_symmetry.space_group_name_H-M   'P 1'
#
loop_
_entity.id
_entity.type
_entity.pdbx_description
1 polymer ?
#
loop_
_entity_poly.entity_id
_entity_poly.type
_entity_poly.pdbx_seq_one_letter_code
_entity_poly.pdbx_strand_id
1 'polypeptide(L)'
;MKRFGATAVALVMLMTMGFTAIASAEQSEYAGGGSGGQNGDRPDVPGSFQLDQSVIFGEKVIVDGVVNGIYMDGTLIPIDVPYTNDLTGNTWDMYCRGASVMADWSDNLVLHEWEAGDKIRTEVILQDEDLSDLTVFTITAHFDVDVLNDDGIWENIWNGTTADGLWEDGQTDTYSAEVNQVGTLLYGFNWDTRSMGCDAGTYRLTFTLVDVSETYPSYDLYEDEALVGSYPIVYNTYEIVGNVDETVNPDNFLVDIDSSLTSTWIVVELL
;
A
#
# COMPACT_ATOMS: atom_id res chain seq x y z
N MET A 1 -20.41 -6.07 -41.81
CA MET A 1 -19.26 -5.64 -40.98
C MET A 1 -19.75 -4.75 -39.85
N LYS A 2 -19.50 -5.21 -38.62
CA LYS A 2 -19.25 -4.47 -37.36
C LYS A 2 -20.08 -3.20 -37.07
N ARG A 3 -21.12 -3.35 -36.24
CA ARG A 3 -21.62 -2.32 -35.30
C ARG A 3 -22.00 -3.01 -34.00
N PHE A 4 -21.01 -3.32 -33.17
CA PHE A 4 -21.16 -3.96 -31.85
C PHE A 4 -20.15 -3.39 -30.84
N GLY A 5 -19.80 -2.10 -30.94
CA GLY A 5 -18.67 -1.52 -30.18
C GLY A 5 -19.00 -0.46 -29.13
N ALA A 6 -20.14 0.24 -29.19
CA ALA A 6 -20.36 1.41 -28.35
C ALA A 6 -21.20 1.15 -27.08
N THR A 7 -22.06 0.13 -27.09
CA THR A 7 -23.04 -0.08 -26.00
C THR A 7 -22.47 -0.93 -24.86
N ALA A 8 -21.46 -1.77 -25.11
CA ALA A 8 -20.82 -2.58 -24.07
C ALA A 8 -19.86 -1.75 -23.20
N VAL A 9 -19.14 -0.80 -23.79
CA VAL A 9 -18.17 0.06 -23.08
C VAL A 9 -18.88 1.01 -22.10
N ALA A 10 -20.04 1.56 -22.49
CA ALA A 10 -20.83 2.42 -21.61
C ALA A 10 -21.46 1.66 -20.43
N LEU A 11 -21.73 0.35 -20.57
CA LEU A 11 -22.30 -0.47 -19.51
C LEU A 11 -21.25 -0.88 -18.47
N VAL A 12 -20.00 -1.12 -18.90
CA VAL A 12 -18.88 -1.43 -18.00
C VAL A 12 -18.51 -0.20 -17.18
N MET A 13 -18.37 0.99 -17.80
CA MET A 13 -18.07 2.22 -17.05
C MET A 13 -19.17 2.64 -16.07
N LEU A 14 -20.45 2.39 -16.38
CA LEU A 14 -21.54 2.69 -15.43
C LEU A 14 -21.58 1.72 -14.24
N MET A 15 -21.10 0.48 -14.39
CA MET A 15 -21.02 -0.47 -13.28
C MET A 15 -19.84 -0.17 -12.37
N THR A 16 -18.67 0.22 -12.92
CA THR A 16 -17.50 0.58 -12.10
C THR A 16 -17.77 1.83 -11.23
N MET A 17 -18.37 2.89 -11.81
CA MET A 17 -18.72 4.10 -11.05
C MET A 17 -19.88 3.89 -10.06
N GLY A 18 -20.76 2.91 -10.32
CA GLY A 18 -21.86 2.57 -9.44
C GLY A 18 -21.41 1.86 -8.15
N PHE A 19 -20.36 1.05 -8.22
CA PHE A 19 -19.82 0.37 -7.03
C PHE A 19 -19.01 1.31 -6.13
N THR A 20 -18.26 2.27 -6.68
CA THR A 20 -17.53 3.28 -5.90
C THR A 20 -18.44 4.30 -5.23
N ALA A 21 -19.54 4.71 -5.88
CA ALA A 21 -20.42 5.76 -5.37
C ALA A 21 -21.50 5.26 -4.38
N ILE A 22 -21.89 3.97 -4.43
CA ILE A 22 -22.90 3.43 -3.50
C ILE A 22 -22.26 2.96 -2.18
N ALA A 23 -20.99 2.55 -2.20
CA ALA A 23 -20.23 2.25 -0.98
C ALA A 23 -20.03 3.49 -0.09
N SER A 24 -19.89 4.69 -0.66
CA SER A 24 -19.57 5.91 0.08
C SER A 24 -20.77 6.57 0.77
N ALA A 25 -22.01 6.38 0.28
CA ALA A 25 -23.18 7.10 0.78
C ALA A 25 -23.89 6.41 1.96
N GLU A 26 -23.96 5.08 2.00
CA GLU A 26 -24.65 4.35 3.08
C GLU A 26 -23.75 4.08 4.31
N GLN A 27 -22.43 4.14 4.18
CA GLN A 27 -21.50 3.91 5.31
C GLN A 27 -21.23 5.16 6.17
N SER A 28 -21.64 6.35 5.71
CA SER A 28 -21.57 7.59 6.50
C SER A 28 -22.37 7.53 7.80
N GLU A 29 -23.46 6.76 7.87
CA GLU A 29 -24.29 6.66 9.07
C GLU A 29 -23.70 5.79 10.19
N TYR A 30 -22.75 4.89 9.89
CA TYR A 30 -22.07 4.06 10.90
C TYR A 30 -20.74 4.68 11.39
N ALA A 31 -20.26 5.75 10.75
CA ALA A 31 -19.06 6.49 11.13
C ALA A 31 -19.22 7.38 12.38
N GLY A 32 -20.42 7.45 12.96
CA GLY A 32 -20.74 8.27 14.13
C GLY A 32 -20.49 7.59 15.48
N GLY A 33 -19.33 6.98 15.69
CA GLY A 33 -18.88 6.65 17.06
C GLY A 33 -18.77 7.95 17.88
N GLY A 34 -19.45 8.00 19.03
CA GLY A 34 -19.75 9.21 19.81
C GLY A 34 -18.57 9.92 20.49
N SER A 35 -17.51 10.21 19.75
CA SER A 35 -16.38 11.06 20.16
C SER A 35 -15.88 11.87 18.96
N GLY A 36 -16.80 12.59 18.31
CA GLY A 36 -16.46 13.68 17.40
C GLY A 36 -15.78 14.79 18.18
N GLY A 37 -14.45 14.85 18.11
CA GLY A 37 -13.69 15.84 18.85
C GLY A 37 -12.18 15.63 18.80
N GLN A 38 -11.60 15.48 17.60
CA GLN A 38 -10.25 15.89 17.21
C GLN A 38 -10.00 15.35 15.79
N ASN A 39 -10.12 16.21 14.78
CA ASN A 39 -9.60 15.93 13.45
C ASN A 39 -8.07 15.89 13.56
N GLY A 40 -7.54 14.69 13.65
CA GLY A 40 -6.13 14.39 13.53
C GLY A 40 -6.07 13.06 12.81
N ASP A 41 -5.85 13.12 11.51
CA ASP A 41 -5.55 11.96 10.65
C ASP A 41 -4.32 11.26 11.23
N ARG A 42 -4.63 10.34 12.14
CA ARG A 42 -3.73 9.38 12.75
C ARG A 42 -4.02 8.04 12.08
N PRO A 43 -3.02 7.15 12.00
CA PRO A 43 -3.26 5.77 11.62
C PRO A 43 -4.45 5.24 12.40
N ASP A 44 -5.42 4.65 11.70
CA ASP A 44 -6.53 3.97 12.35
C ASP A 44 -5.95 2.87 13.24
N VAL A 45 -6.52 2.72 14.43
CA VAL A 45 -5.97 1.90 15.53
C VAL A 45 -5.41 0.56 15.02
N PRO A 46 -4.12 0.23 15.26
CA PRO A 46 -3.62 -1.10 14.99
C PRO A 46 -4.36 -2.08 15.92
N GLY A 47 -5.15 -2.98 15.34
CA GLY A 47 -5.75 -4.09 16.09
C GLY A 47 -7.26 -4.30 15.98
N SER A 48 -7.97 -3.78 14.99
CA SER A 48 -9.37 -4.22 14.78
C SER A 48 -9.87 -4.35 13.35
N PHE A 49 -9.12 -3.96 12.33
CA PHE A 49 -9.58 -4.07 10.95
C PHE A 49 -9.01 -5.32 10.29
N GLN A 50 -9.89 -6.28 10.03
CA GLN A 50 -9.59 -7.47 9.26
C GLN A 50 -9.70 -7.18 7.76
N LEU A 51 -8.96 -7.92 6.94
CA LEU A 51 -9.04 -7.84 5.48
C LEU A 51 -10.48 -8.03 5.01
N ASP A 52 -11.01 -7.07 4.25
CA ASP A 52 -12.31 -7.20 3.57
C ASP A 52 -12.15 -7.23 2.05
N GLN A 53 -11.11 -7.92 1.60
CA GLN A 53 -10.76 -8.11 0.19
C GLN A 53 -9.87 -9.33 -0.01
N SER A 54 -9.76 -9.80 -1.25
CA SER A 54 -8.79 -10.82 -1.64
C SER A 54 -7.37 -10.24 -1.73
N VAL A 55 -6.38 -11.04 -1.33
CA VAL A 55 -4.97 -10.61 -1.22
C VAL A 55 -4.05 -11.61 -1.92
N ILE A 56 -3.06 -11.08 -2.64
CA ILE A 56 -1.89 -11.82 -3.12
C ILE A 56 -0.70 -11.48 -2.22
N PHE A 57 -0.16 -12.47 -1.52
CA PHE A 57 1.05 -12.34 -0.72
C PHE A 57 2.31 -12.50 -1.58
N GLY A 58 3.28 -11.61 -1.37
CA GLY A 58 4.62 -11.62 -1.96
C GLY A 58 5.54 -12.64 -1.42
N GLU A 59 5.27 -13.06 -0.20
CA GLU A 59 6.07 -14.01 0.51
C GLU A 59 5.20 -15.12 1.05
N LYS A 60 5.79 -16.30 1.13
CA LYS A 60 5.21 -17.40 1.87
C LYS A 60 6.22 -18.08 2.77
N VAL A 61 5.69 -18.69 3.80
CA VAL A 61 6.41 -19.58 4.70
C VAL A 61 5.66 -20.91 4.81
N ILE A 62 6.40 -22.01 4.95
CA ILE A 62 5.81 -23.34 5.11
C ILE A 62 6.02 -23.79 6.56
N VAL A 63 4.94 -23.83 7.33
CA VAL A 63 4.94 -24.26 8.74
C VAL A 63 4.15 -25.56 8.86
N ASP A 64 4.82 -26.63 9.31
CA ASP A 64 4.22 -27.95 9.49
C ASP A 64 3.46 -28.49 8.25
N GLY A 65 3.95 -28.15 7.06
CA GLY A 65 3.36 -28.54 5.78
C GLY A 65 2.20 -27.68 5.31
N VAL A 66 1.83 -26.64 6.07
CA VAL A 66 0.86 -25.61 5.68
C VAL A 66 1.61 -24.44 5.07
N VAL A 67 1.15 -23.97 3.91
CA VAL A 67 1.69 -22.78 3.25
C VAL A 67 0.93 -21.57 3.74
N ASN A 68 1.64 -20.54 4.18
CA ASN A 68 1.07 -19.32 4.73
C ASN A 68 1.68 -18.10 4.06
N GLY A 69 0.88 -17.07 3.82
CA GLY A 69 1.34 -15.71 3.63
C GLY A 69 1.76 -15.12 4.97
N ILE A 70 2.63 -14.12 4.92
CA ILE A 70 3.05 -13.35 6.09
C ILE A 70 2.26 -12.05 6.06
N TYR A 71 1.53 -11.71 7.12
CA TYR A 71 0.79 -10.46 7.23
C TYR A 71 1.65 -9.35 7.83
N MET A 72 1.18 -8.09 7.79
CA MET A 72 1.96 -6.91 8.21
C MET A 72 2.25 -6.82 9.72
N ASP A 73 1.51 -7.56 10.55
CA ASP A 73 1.82 -7.76 11.97
C ASP A 73 2.62 -9.05 12.22
N GLY A 74 3.03 -9.72 11.13
CA GLY A 74 3.70 -11.01 11.12
C GLY A 74 2.78 -12.22 11.33
N THR A 75 1.46 -12.03 11.43
CA THR A 75 0.49 -13.13 11.49
C THR A 75 0.60 -14.02 10.25
N LEU A 76 0.58 -15.33 10.45
CA LEU A 76 0.57 -16.30 9.36
C LEU A 76 -0.86 -16.55 8.90
N ILE A 77 -1.14 -16.23 7.63
CA ILE A 77 -2.44 -16.42 7.01
C ILE A 77 -2.35 -17.61 6.05
N PRO A 78 -3.11 -18.71 6.28
CA PRO A 78 -3.18 -19.81 5.35
C PRO A 78 -3.60 -19.32 3.95
N ILE A 79 -2.85 -19.72 2.93
CA ILE A 79 -3.15 -19.40 1.53
C ILE A 79 -3.78 -20.61 0.83
N ASP A 80 -4.39 -20.37 -0.35
CA ASP A 80 -5.13 -21.37 -1.14
C ASP A 80 -6.31 -22.00 -0.38
N VAL A 81 -6.76 -21.33 0.69
CA VAL A 81 -7.98 -21.64 1.44
C VAL A 81 -8.79 -20.35 1.63
N PRO A 82 -10.13 -20.44 1.74
CA PRO A 82 -10.94 -19.26 1.97
C PRO A 82 -10.64 -18.63 3.33
N TYR A 83 -10.42 -17.31 3.33
CA TYR A 83 -10.32 -16.50 4.54
C TYR A 83 -11.69 -15.91 4.86
N THR A 84 -12.16 -16.02 6.10
CA THR A 84 -13.40 -15.39 6.53
C THR A 84 -13.08 -14.22 7.43
N ASN A 85 -13.55 -13.04 7.07
CA ASN A 85 -13.50 -11.87 7.93
C ASN A 85 -14.54 -12.06 9.05
N ASP A 86 -14.10 -12.14 10.31
CA ASP A 86 -14.93 -12.33 11.49
C ASP A 86 -15.85 -11.13 11.78
N LEU A 87 -15.50 -9.94 11.29
CA LEU A 87 -16.29 -8.72 11.50
C LEU A 87 -17.46 -8.65 10.52
N THR A 88 -17.20 -8.93 9.24
CA THR A 88 -18.20 -8.81 8.17
C THR A 88 -18.90 -10.15 7.86
N GLY A 89 -18.26 -11.27 8.18
CA GLY A 89 -18.66 -12.61 7.76
C GLY A 89 -18.38 -12.91 6.28
N ASN A 90 -17.78 -11.96 5.56
CA ASN A 90 -17.43 -12.13 4.15
C ASN A 90 -16.27 -13.11 4.01
N THR A 91 -16.22 -13.78 2.86
CA THR A 91 -15.16 -14.74 2.54
C THR A 91 -14.37 -14.23 1.35
N TRP A 92 -13.05 -14.26 1.49
CA TRP A 92 -12.07 -13.73 0.57
C TRP A 92 -11.04 -14.79 0.24
N ASP A 93 -10.40 -14.63 -0.92
CA ASP A 93 -9.38 -15.57 -1.36
C ASP A 93 -7.98 -15.02 -1.07
N MET A 94 -7.13 -15.89 -0.52
CA MET A 94 -5.73 -15.59 -0.17
C MET A 94 -4.80 -16.40 -1.05
N TYR A 95 -3.92 -15.73 -1.78
CA TYR A 95 -3.02 -16.36 -2.75
C TYR A 95 -1.56 -16.03 -2.46
N CYS A 96 -0.65 -16.81 -3.06
CA CYS A 96 0.76 -16.47 -3.13
C CYS A 96 1.28 -16.81 -4.53
N ARG A 97 1.59 -15.78 -5.31
CA ARG A 97 2.14 -15.91 -6.66
C ARG A 97 2.87 -14.64 -7.06
N GLY A 98 3.76 -14.76 -8.05
CA GLY A 98 4.25 -13.58 -8.76
C GLY A 98 3.11 -12.89 -9.51
N ALA A 99 3.17 -11.57 -9.59
CA ALA A 99 2.19 -10.74 -10.28
C ALA A 99 2.88 -9.60 -11.03
N SER A 100 2.23 -9.10 -12.07
CA SER A 100 2.47 -7.74 -12.56
C SER A 100 1.62 -6.81 -11.71
N VAL A 101 2.23 -5.76 -11.17
CA VAL A 101 1.62 -4.92 -10.14
C VAL A 101 1.53 -3.49 -10.60
N MET A 102 0.34 -2.93 -10.50
CA MET A 102 0.12 -1.49 -10.60
C MET A 102 0.28 -0.88 -9.21
N ALA A 103 1.17 0.11 -9.09
CA ALA A 103 1.27 0.95 -7.90
C ALA A 103 0.53 2.26 -8.12
N ASP A 104 -0.62 2.35 -7.45
CA ASP A 104 -1.53 3.48 -7.54
C ASP A 104 -1.20 4.53 -6.48
N TRP A 105 -0.78 5.73 -6.93
CA TRP A 105 -0.47 6.90 -6.11
C TRP A 105 -1.65 7.88 -5.98
N SER A 106 -2.83 7.54 -6.49
CA SER A 106 -3.93 8.50 -6.74
C SER A 106 -4.70 8.98 -5.50
N ASP A 107 -4.20 8.74 -4.29
CA ASP A 107 -4.83 9.27 -3.08
C ASP A 107 -4.56 10.79 -2.91
N ASN A 108 -4.97 11.37 -1.77
CA ASN A 108 -4.92 12.80 -1.46
C ASN A 108 -3.56 13.47 -1.70
N LEU A 109 -2.47 12.69 -1.71
CA LEU A 109 -1.12 13.17 -2.01
C LEU A 109 -1.03 13.94 -3.33
N VAL A 110 -1.77 13.52 -4.37
CA VAL A 110 -1.76 14.14 -5.70
C VAL A 110 -2.88 15.18 -5.90
N LEU A 111 -3.69 15.45 -4.87
CA LEU A 111 -4.88 16.32 -4.94
C LEU A 111 -4.74 17.65 -4.20
N HIS A 112 -3.63 17.86 -3.48
CA HIS A 112 -3.42 19.01 -2.60
C HIS A 112 -2.07 19.69 -2.83
N GLU A 113 -2.04 21.00 -2.64
CA GLU A 113 -0.79 21.75 -2.48
C GLU A 113 -0.31 21.62 -1.03
N TRP A 114 0.99 21.43 -0.86
CA TRP A 114 1.61 21.21 0.46
C TRP A 114 2.65 22.29 0.73
N GLU A 115 2.67 22.80 1.95
CA GLU A 115 3.66 23.76 2.43
C GLU A 115 4.75 23.04 3.23
N ALA A 116 5.96 23.60 3.21
CA ALA A 116 7.00 23.16 4.13
C ALA A 116 6.54 23.29 5.59
N GLY A 117 6.54 22.18 6.32
CA GLY A 117 6.06 22.09 7.68
C GLY A 117 4.67 21.46 7.85
N ASP A 118 4.05 21.00 6.76
CA ASP A 118 2.85 20.16 6.76
C ASP A 118 3.14 18.72 7.19
N LYS A 119 2.10 18.05 7.66
CA LYS A 119 2.11 16.60 7.86
C LYS A 119 1.36 15.96 6.69
N ILE A 120 2.08 15.21 5.88
CA ILE A 120 1.59 14.67 4.61
C ILE A 120 1.47 13.16 4.77
N ARG A 121 0.31 12.60 4.42
CA ARG A 121 0.14 11.14 4.34
C ARG A 121 0.44 10.71 2.91
N THR A 122 1.37 9.78 2.76
CA THR A 122 1.74 9.23 1.46
C THR A 122 1.23 7.80 1.40
N GLU A 123 0.35 7.52 0.46
CA GLU A 123 -0.28 6.20 0.31
C GLU A 123 -0.02 5.63 -1.09
N VAL A 124 0.25 4.33 -1.14
CA VAL A 124 0.33 3.57 -2.39
C VAL A 124 -0.53 2.32 -2.24
N ILE A 125 -1.38 2.05 -3.22
CA ILE A 125 -2.11 0.78 -3.32
C ILE A 125 -1.45 -0.07 -4.39
N LEU A 126 -1.15 -1.32 -4.05
CA LEU A 126 -0.68 -2.30 -5.02
C LEU A 126 -1.83 -3.17 -5.50
N GLN A 127 -2.06 -3.18 -6.80
CA GLN A 127 -3.09 -4.00 -7.46
C GLN A 127 -2.45 -4.94 -8.47
N ASP A 128 -2.97 -6.15 -8.58
CA ASP A 128 -2.59 -7.05 -9.68
C ASP A 128 -3.16 -6.51 -11.00
N GLU A 129 -2.31 -6.30 -12.01
CA GLU A 129 -2.74 -5.74 -13.31
C GLU A 129 -3.72 -6.66 -14.05
N ASP A 130 -3.59 -7.98 -13.88
CA ASP A 130 -4.47 -8.96 -14.51
C ASP A 130 -5.77 -9.15 -13.72
N LEU A 131 -5.74 -8.88 -12.40
CA LEU A 131 -6.83 -9.05 -11.46
C LEU A 131 -6.98 -7.82 -10.55
N SER A 132 -7.44 -6.70 -11.11
CA SER A 132 -7.53 -5.40 -10.42
C SER A 132 -8.33 -5.40 -9.11
N ASP A 133 -9.19 -6.39 -8.89
CA ASP A 133 -9.97 -6.55 -7.65
C ASP A 133 -9.15 -7.18 -6.50
N LEU A 134 -7.89 -7.59 -6.77
CA LEU A 134 -6.97 -8.16 -5.80
C LEU A 134 -5.87 -7.17 -5.47
N THR A 135 -5.64 -7.01 -4.17
CA THR A 135 -4.50 -6.23 -3.67
C THR A 135 -3.29 -7.12 -3.48
N VAL A 136 -2.11 -6.52 -3.58
CA VAL A 136 -0.83 -7.20 -3.36
C VAL A 136 -0.22 -6.74 -2.05
N PHE A 137 0.02 -7.69 -1.15
CA PHE A 137 0.78 -7.46 0.08
C PHE A 137 2.19 -8.05 -0.05
N THR A 138 3.23 -7.30 0.31
CA THR A 138 4.62 -7.77 0.36
C THR A 138 5.39 -7.04 1.44
N ILE A 139 6.16 -7.78 2.22
CA ILE A 139 7.06 -7.21 3.25
C ILE A 139 8.34 -6.61 2.65
N THR A 140 8.55 -6.78 1.34
CA THR A 140 9.70 -6.24 0.61
C THR A 140 9.49 -4.82 0.06
N ALA A 141 8.29 -4.25 0.28
CA ALA A 141 8.00 -2.89 -0.12
C ALA A 141 8.90 -1.89 0.63
N HIS A 142 9.58 -1.05 -0.15
CA HIS A 142 10.53 -0.03 0.31
C HIS A 142 10.05 1.35 -0.13
N PHE A 143 10.31 2.35 0.71
CA PHE A 143 9.97 3.74 0.43
C PHE A 143 11.15 4.64 0.71
N ASP A 144 11.36 5.64 -0.15
CA ASP A 144 12.42 6.63 -0.05
C ASP A 144 11.84 8.03 -0.24
N VAL A 145 12.38 8.99 0.52
CA VAL A 145 12.15 10.43 0.31
C VAL A 145 13.48 11.10 0.02
N ASP A 146 13.59 11.63 -1.19
CA ASP A 146 14.79 12.31 -1.70
C ASP A 146 14.52 13.80 -1.93
N VAL A 147 15.48 14.65 -1.58
CA VAL A 147 15.50 16.06 -1.98
C VAL A 147 16.08 16.16 -3.38
N LEU A 148 15.43 16.92 -4.27
CA LEU A 148 15.91 17.20 -5.61
C LEU A 148 16.56 18.59 -5.69
N ASN A 149 17.57 18.71 -6.55
CA ASN A 149 18.14 19.98 -7.01
C ASN A 149 18.29 19.98 -8.53
N ASP A 150 18.90 21.04 -9.09
CA ASP A 150 19.12 21.18 -10.53
C ASP A 150 19.91 20.02 -11.18
N ASP A 151 20.71 19.28 -10.40
CA ASP A 151 21.55 18.16 -10.84
C ASP A 151 20.89 16.77 -10.60
N GLY A 152 19.69 16.71 -10.00
CA GLY A 152 18.97 15.47 -9.68
C GLY A 152 18.81 15.23 -8.17
N ILE A 153 18.90 13.97 -7.72
CA ILE A 153 18.83 13.64 -6.28
C ILE A 153 20.05 14.26 -5.57
N TRP A 154 19.76 15.13 -4.62
CA TRP A 154 20.77 15.78 -3.79
C TRP A 154 21.04 15.00 -2.51
N GLU A 155 19.99 14.60 -1.80
CA GLU A 155 20.05 13.96 -0.50
C GLU A 155 18.86 13.02 -0.30
N ASN A 156 19.10 11.82 0.24
CA ASN A 156 18.04 10.97 0.78
C ASN A 156 17.82 11.35 2.24
N ILE A 157 16.62 11.85 2.56
CA ILE A 157 16.28 12.32 3.91
C ILE A 157 15.51 11.28 4.72
N TRP A 158 15.02 10.24 4.05
CA TRP A 158 14.36 9.11 4.69
C TRP A 158 14.32 7.89 3.77
N ASN A 159 14.48 6.71 4.37
CA ASN A 159 14.27 5.42 3.73
C ASN A 159 13.79 4.40 4.78
N GLY A 160 12.99 3.43 4.33
CA GLY A 160 12.45 2.40 5.21
C GLY A 160 11.68 1.32 4.47
N THR A 161 11.64 0.14 5.06
CA THR A 161 10.92 -1.02 4.50
C THR A 161 9.68 -1.33 5.34
N THR A 162 8.69 -1.95 4.72
CA THR A 162 7.55 -2.53 5.46
C THR A 162 7.98 -3.63 6.43
N ALA A 163 9.12 -4.28 6.17
CA ALA A 163 9.71 -5.24 7.09
C ALA A 163 10.17 -4.61 8.42
N ASP A 164 10.57 -3.34 8.43
CA ASP A 164 11.04 -2.65 9.64
C ASP A 164 9.89 -2.39 10.64
N GLY A 165 8.67 -2.31 10.14
CA GLY A 165 7.45 -2.19 10.95
C GLY A 165 6.87 -3.54 11.39
N LEU A 166 7.43 -4.68 10.96
CA LEU A 166 6.98 -5.98 11.43
C LEU A 166 7.24 -6.06 12.94
N TRP A 167 6.24 -6.51 13.69
CA TRP A 167 6.32 -6.76 15.15
C TRP A 167 6.40 -5.51 16.04
N GLU A 168 6.38 -4.31 15.47
CA GLU A 168 6.25 -3.09 16.25
C GLU A 168 4.78 -2.87 16.63
N ASP A 169 4.51 -2.71 17.93
CA ASP A 169 3.17 -2.43 18.46
C ASP A 169 2.95 -0.91 18.59
N GLY A 170 1.79 -0.44 18.13
CA GLY A 170 1.40 0.96 18.19
C GLY A 170 1.91 1.82 17.05
N GLN A 171 1.79 3.14 17.19
CA GLN A 171 2.12 4.10 16.14
C GLN A 171 3.65 4.22 15.99
N THR A 172 4.16 3.90 14.81
CA THR A 172 5.58 4.03 14.44
C THR A 172 5.76 5.11 13.36
N ASP A 173 6.99 5.62 13.23
CA ASP A 173 7.42 6.44 12.09
C ASP A 173 8.02 5.56 10.97
N THR A 174 7.78 4.24 11.00
CA THR A 174 8.27 3.30 9.99
C THR A 174 7.41 3.36 8.74
N TYR A 175 7.96 2.91 7.61
CA TYR A 175 7.08 2.54 6.51
C TYR A 175 6.25 1.33 6.93
N SER A 176 4.94 1.36 6.73
CA SER A 176 4.12 0.18 7.01
C SER A 176 2.99 0.07 6.01
N ALA A 177 2.40 -1.13 5.95
CA ALA A 177 1.07 -1.27 5.39
C ALA A 177 0.04 -1.09 6.50
N GLU A 178 -1.18 -0.73 6.13
CA GLU A 178 -2.32 -0.69 7.04
C GLU A 178 -3.61 -1.10 6.31
N VAL A 179 -4.61 -1.49 7.11
CA VAL A 179 -5.97 -1.68 6.62
C VAL A 179 -6.74 -0.40 6.92
N ASN A 180 -7.25 0.24 5.88
CA ASN A 180 -8.09 1.41 6.04
C ASN A 180 -9.48 1.07 6.61
N GLN A 181 -10.29 2.10 6.87
CA GLN A 181 -11.63 1.94 7.44
C GLN A 181 -12.56 1.00 6.62
N VAL A 182 -12.31 0.83 5.32
CA VAL A 182 -13.13 -0.04 4.45
C VAL A 182 -12.60 -1.47 4.33
N GLY A 183 -11.53 -1.84 5.06
CA GLY A 183 -10.96 -3.18 5.01
C GLY A 183 -9.96 -3.39 3.88
N THR A 184 -9.56 -2.31 3.20
CA THR A 184 -8.59 -2.32 2.10
C THR A 184 -7.18 -2.04 2.61
N LEU A 185 -6.26 -2.87 2.14
CA LEU A 185 -4.82 -2.77 2.33
C LEU A 185 -4.23 -1.62 1.50
N LEU A 186 -3.46 -0.77 2.15
CA LEU A 186 -2.64 0.26 1.53
C LEU A 186 -1.27 0.33 2.20
N TYR A 187 -0.28 0.83 1.49
CA TYR A 187 1.05 1.14 2.04
C TYR A 187 1.10 2.62 2.40
N GLY A 188 1.41 2.93 3.65
CA GLY A 188 1.34 4.27 4.20
C GLY A 188 2.64 4.73 4.84
N PHE A 189 2.98 6.00 4.64
CA PHE A 189 3.98 6.71 5.43
C PHE A 189 3.44 8.08 5.85
N ASN A 190 3.70 8.46 7.11
CA ASN A 190 3.37 9.79 7.62
C ASN A 190 4.59 10.70 7.48
N TRP A 191 4.68 11.42 6.37
CA TRP A 191 5.74 12.39 6.13
C TRP A 191 5.49 13.69 6.92
N ASP A 192 6.04 13.77 8.14
CA ASP A 192 6.07 14.99 8.93
C ASP A 192 7.22 15.89 8.48
N THR A 193 6.97 16.71 7.46
CA THR A 193 7.96 17.59 6.83
C THR A 193 8.59 18.56 7.84
N ARG A 194 7.85 18.94 8.89
CA ARG A 194 8.35 19.81 9.97
C ARG A 194 9.38 19.09 10.82
N SER A 195 9.01 17.92 11.33
CA SER A 195 9.88 17.14 12.23
C SER A 195 11.14 16.66 11.51
N MET A 196 11.06 16.46 10.19
CA MET A 196 12.17 16.11 9.33
C MET A 196 13.00 17.31 8.85
N GLY A 197 12.59 18.55 9.15
CA GLY A 197 13.32 19.76 8.78
C GLY A 197 13.33 20.04 7.28
N CYS A 198 12.27 19.63 6.57
CA CYS A 198 12.08 19.92 5.16
C CYS A 198 11.82 21.42 4.95
N ASP A 199 12.50 22.01 3.97
CA ASP A 199 12.27 23.36 3.47
C ASP A 199 11.42 23.34 2.19
N ALA A 200 10.93 24.51 1.77
CA ALA A 200 10.29 24.65 0.46
C ALA A 200 11.26 24.21 -0.66
N GLY A 201 10.76 23.41 -1.60
CA GLY A 201 11.59 22.79 -2.63
C GLY A 201 10.96 21.53 -3.23
N THR A 202 11.72 20.85 -4.07
CA THR A 202 11.25 19.68 -4.81
C THR A 202 11.76 18.40 -4.17
N TYR A 203 10.87 17.44 -3.99
CA TYR A 203 11.14 16.14 -3.38
C TYR A 203 10.68 15.02 -4.31
N ARG A 204 11.36 13.89 -4.28
CA ARG A 204 10.97 12.66 -4.96
C ARG A 204 10.59 11.62 -3.91
N LEU A 205 9.41 11.04 -4.08
CA LEU A 205 8.95 9.90 -3.27
C LEU A 205 9.04 8.66 -4.13
N THR A 206 9.86 7.69 -3.71
CA THR A 206 10.08 6.44 -4.47
C THR A 206 9.44 5.29 -3.73
N PHE A 207 8.63 4.50 -4.43
CA PHE A 207 8.16 3.19 -3.99
C PHE A 207 8.92 2.11 -4.76
N THR A 208 9.49 1.14 -4.05
CA THR A 208 10.29 0.05 -4.65
C THR A 208 9.83 -1.30 -4.13
N LEU A 209 9.68 -2.27 -5.03
CA LEU A 209 9.62 -3.69 -4.70
C LEU A 209 11.02 -4.27 -4.88
N VAL A 210 11.69 -4.55 -3.77
CA VAL A 210 13.08 -4.99 -3.80
C VAL A 210 13.15 -6.43 -4.32
N ASP A 211 13.95 -6.66 -5.37
CA ASP A 211 14.28 -8.03 -5.79
C ASP A 211 15.12 -8.71 -4.71
N VAL A 212 14.63 -9.85 -4.25
CA VAL A 212 15.05 -10.49 -3.00
C VAL A 212 16.33 -11.32 -3.16
N SER A 213 17.01 -11.15 -4.29
CA SER A 213 18.23 -11.85 -4.63
C SER A 213 19.47 -11.38 -3.83
N GLU A 214 19.42 -10.27 -3.10
CA GLU A 214 20.59 -9.76 -2.35
C GLU A 214 20.39 -9.25 -0.91
N THR A 215 19.18 -8.96 -0.41
CA THR A 215 19.10 -7.94 0.68
C THR A 215 18.35 -8.30 1.97
N TYR A 216 17.43 -9.26 1.99
CA TYR A 216 16.67 -9.51 3.23
C TYR A 216 17.29 -10.61 4.10
N PRO A 217 17.55 -10.35 5.39
CA PRO A 217 17.94 -11.41 6.32
C PRO A 217 16.85 -12.47 6.33
N SER A 218 17.23 -13.74 6.44
CA SER A 218 16.27 -14.77 6.84
C SER A 218 15.70 -14.33 8.20
N TYR A 219 14.49 -13.79 8.20
CA TYR A 219 13.84 -13.41 9.44
C TYR A 219 13.63 -14.70 10.24
N ASP A 220 14.21 -14.78 11.44
CA ASP A 220 13.82 -15.82 12.39
C ASP A 220 12.43 -15.43 12.87
N LEU A 221 11.39 -16.02 12.25
CA LEU A 221 10.00 -15.58 12.43
C LEU A 221 9.44 -15.79 13.85
N TYR A 222 10.26 -16.22 14.82
CA TYR A 222 9.86 -16.37 16.22
C TYR A 222 11.07 -16.21 17.15
N GLU A 223 11.10 -15.17 17.97
CA GLU A 223 12.02 -15.09 19.13
C GLU A 223 11.57 -16.02 20.28
N ASP A 224 10.42 -16.69 20.16
CA ASP A 224 9.97 -17.64 21.16
C ASP A 224 10.76 -18.95 21.02
N GLU A 225 11.77 -19.12 21.88
CA GLU A 225 12.70 -20.27 21.96
C GLU A 225 12.01 -21.66 22.04
N ALA A 226 10.69 -21.72 22.16
CA ALA A 226 9.91 -22.95 22.21
C ALA A 226 9.63 -23.58 20.82
N LEU A 227 9.82 -22.85 19.72
CA LEU A 227 9.54 -23.29 18.35
C LEU A 227 10.71 -22.93 17.41
N VAL A 228 11.93 -23.33 17.77
CA VAL A 228 13.12 -23.12 16.92
C VAL A 228 13.07 -24.03 15.70
N GLY A 229 12.32 -23.60 14.70
CA GLY A 229 12.45 -23.97 13.30
C GLY A 229 12.51 -22.68 12.50
N SER A 230 13.69 -22.31 12.02
CA SER A 230 13.87 -21.23 11.05
C SER A 230 13.16 -21.63 9.75
N TYR A 231 11.88 -21.29 9.62
CA TYR A 231 11.15 -21.61 8.39
C TYR A 231 11.62 -20.66 7.29
N PRO A 232 12.15 -21.19 6.16
CA PRO A 232 12.64 -20.33 5.10
C PRO A 232 11.49 -19.56 4.47
N ILE A 233 11.64 -18.25 4.34
CA ILE A 233 10.75 -17.39 3.58
C ILE A 233 11.04 -17.60 2.10
N VAL A 234 9.98 -17.84 1.32
CA VAL A 234 10.04 -17.94 -0.13
C VAL A 234 9.37 -16.71 -0.72
N TYR A 235 10.15 -15.95 -1.48
CA TYR A 235 9.70 -14.72 -2.12
C TYR A 235 9.25 -14.98 -3.56
N ASN A 236 8.20 -14.29 -3.98
CA ASN A 236 7.75 -14.26 -5.37
C ASN A 236 8.43 -13.13 -6.13
N THR A 237 8.45 -13.25 -7.46
CA THR A 237 8.92 -12.20 -8.36
C THR A 237 7.77 -11.26 -8.72
N TYR A 238 8.05 -9.98 -8.68
CA TYR A 238 7.12 -8.93 -9.08
C TYR A 238 7.72 -8.07 -10.19
N GLU A 239 6.84 -7.57 -11.06
CA GLU A 239 7.12 -6.45 -11.94
C GLU A 239 6.17 -5.32 -11.53
N ILE A 240 6.67 -4.08 -11.45
CA ILE A 240 5.86 -2.94 -11.02
C ILE A 240 5.75 -1.89 -12.13
N VAL A 241 4.56 -1.33 -12.26
CA VAL A 241 4.27 -0.16 -13.10
C VAL A 241 3.60 0.90 -12.25
N GLY A 242 4.11 2.13 -12.33
CA GLY A 242 3.50 3.26 -11.66
C GLY A 242 2.22 3.73 -12.36
N ASN A 243 1.18 4.04 -11.58
CA ASN A 243 -0.03 4.67 -12.07
C ASN A 243 -0.48 5.86 -11.20
N VAL A 244 -1.03 6.87 -11.87
CA VAL A 244 -1.78 7.98 -11.28
C VAL A 244 -3.03 8.14 -12.15
N ASP A 245 -4.20 8.23 -11.52
CA ASP A 245 -5.47 8.42 -12.21
C ASP A 245 -5.45 9.74 -12.98
N GLU A 246 -5.44 9.66 -14.32
CA GLU A 246 -5.40 10.82 -15.23
C GLU A 246 -6.62 11.76 -15.07
N THR A 247 -7.69 11.32 -14.39
CA THR A 247 -8.82 12.20 -14.07
C THR A 247 -8.53 13.16 -12.92
N VAL A 248 -7.45 12.91 -12.17
CA VAL A 248 -6.85 13.84 -11.22
C VAL A 248 -6.02 14.84 -12.00
N ASN A 249 -6.46 16.09 -12.04
CA ASN A 249 -5.86 17.14 -12.85
C ASN A 249 -4.40 17.43 -12.42
N PRO A 250 -3.37 17.04 -13.20
CA PRO A 250 -1.98 17.24 -12.83
C PRO A 250 -1.49 18.67 -13.07
N ASP A 251 -2.33 19.57 -13.61
CA ASP A 251 -1.92 20.91 -14.05
C ASP A 251 -1.35 21.80 -12.92
N ASN A 252 -1.52 21.44 -11.64
CA ASN A 252 -0.96 22.17 -10.51
C ASN A 252 0.20 21.47 -9.80
N PHE A 253 0.53 20.23 -10.17
CA PHE A 253 1.56 19.43 -9.51
C PHE A 253 2.28 18.58 -10.55
N LEU A 254 3.57 18.82 -10.76
CA LEU A 254 4.39 18.04 -11.68
C LEU A 254 4.61 16.61 -11.12
N VAL A 255 3.59 15.78 -11.21
CA VAL A 255 3.68 14.33 -10.97
C VAL A 255 4.20 13.70 -12.25
N ASP A 256 5.52 13.74 -12.43
CA ASP A 256 6.16 12.86 -13.42
C ASP A 256 6.24 11.47 -12.80
N ILE A 257 5.35 10.58 -13.25
CA ILE A 257 5.44 9.16 -12.89
C ILE A 257 6.38 8.48 -13.86
N ASP A 258 7.49 8.01 -13.33
CA ASP A 258 8.40 7.17 -14.08
C ASP A 258 8.61 5.87 -13.30
N SER A 259 8.85 4.80 -14.03
CA SER A 259 8.91 3.45 -13.50
C SER A 259 10.11 2.71 -14.06
N SER A 260 10.72 1.94 -13.18
CA SER A 260 11.61 0.84 -13.56
C SER A 260 10.85 -0.48 -13.35
N LEU A 261 11.46 -1.60 -13.72
CA LEU A 261 10.88 -2.93 -13.46
C LEU A 261 10.55 -3.17 -11.98
N THR A 262 11.20 -2.46 -11.06
CA THR A 262 11.12 -2.70 -9.61
C THR A 262 10.75 -1.46 -8.81
N SER A 263 10.58 -0.29 -9.43
CA SER A 263 10.26 0.94 -8.70
C SER A 263 9.34 1.87 -9.49
N THR A 264 8.57 2.68 -8.76
CA THR A 264 7.85 3.83 -9.30
C THR A 264 8.13 5.03 -8.41
N TRP A 265 8.09 6.24 -8.94
CA TRP A 265 8.22 7.44 -8.13
C TRP A 265 7.34 8.57 -8.63
N ILE A 266 7.07 9.50 -7.72
CA ILE A 266 6.42 10.78 -7.99
C ILE A 266 7.31 11.93 -7.52
N VAL A 267 7.09 13.11 -8.09
CA VAL A 267 7.76 14.35 -7.69
C VAL A 267 6.74 15.29 -7.06
N VAL A 268 7.10 15.88 -5.92
CA VAL A 268 6.27 16.76 -5.09
C VAL A 268 7.01 18.07 -4.85
N GLU A 269 6.32 19.19 -5.01
CA GLU A 269 6.84 20.52 -4.67
C GLU A 269 6.22 21.00 -3.36
N LEU A 270 7.06 21.31 -2.36
CA LEU A 270 6.65 21.99 -1.13
C LEU A 270 6.81 23.49 -1.29
N LEU A 271 5.73 24.24 -1.02
CA LEU A 271 5.68 25.71 -1.09
C LEU A 271 6.26 26.40 0.14
#